data_AF-A0A3D1PAS1-F1
#
_entry.id   AF-A0A3D1PAS1-F1
#
_cell.length_a   1.000
_cell.length_b   1.000
_cell.length_c   1.000
_cell.angle_alpha   90.00
_cell.angle_beta   90.00
_cell.angle_gamma   90.00
#
_symmetry.space_group_name_H-M   'P 1'
#
loop_
_entity.id
_entity.type
_entity.pdbx_description
1 polymer ?
#
loop_
_entity_poly.entity_id
_entity_poly.type
_entity_poly.pdbx_seq_one_letter_code
_entity_poly.pdbx_strand_id
1 'polypeptide(L)'
;GLCEEQGYDAEIDSHIDSVEYEQKFGNNVVPYYTGFEVGTGARTVGFNRMFRLYRGYASSDRGSVGGKTPRLIGELGRNQVATIVRPSDGGGSWKHGAAIPQDAAPRKALGGTPEESGRMYRIEVVGILQPGYPKVRRSATAILVPYERLSQKYQEIVKKGGRIISVTPA
;
A
#
# COMPACT_ATOMS: atom_id res chain seq x y z
N GLY A 1 2.37 -26.74 -6.28
CA GLY A 1 1.18 -25.86 -6.34
C GLY A 1 0.29 -26.35 -7.47
N LEU A 2 -1.02 -26.09 -7.45
CA LEU A 2 -1.96 -26.74 -8.40
C LEU A 2 -1.50 -26.62 -9.88
N CYS A 3 -1.03 -25.44 -10.28
CA CYS A 3 -0.46 -25.20 -11.61
C CYS A 3 0.78 -26.05 -11.93
N GLU A 4 1.67 -26.24 -10.96
CA GLU A 4 2.90 -27.03 -11.11
C GLU A 4 2.61 -28.53 -11.22
N GLU A 5 1.53 -28.99 -10.60
CA GLU A 5 1.17 -30.42 -10.50
C GLU A 5 0.19 -30.85 -11.58
N GLN A 6 -0.75 -29.96 -11.98
CA GLN A 6 -1.90 -30.29 -12.82
C GLN A 6 -2.03 -29.37 -14.05
N GLY A 7 -1.20 -28.33 -14.17
CA GLY A 7 -1.18 -27.42 -15.30
C GLY A 7 -2.05 -26.17 -15.15
N TYR A 8 -1.97 -25.30 -16.15
CA TYR A 8 -2.62 -23.98 -16.16
C TYR A 8 -4.15 -24.07 -16.15
N ASP A 9 -4.72 -24.92 -16.99
CA ASP A 9 -6.18 -25.05 -17.11
C ASP A 9 -6.80 -25.51 -15.78
N ALA A 10 -6.18 -26.48 -15.10
CA ALA A 10 -6.62 -26.93 -13.78
C ALA A 10 -6.56 -25.82 -12.72
N GLU A 11 -5.56 -24.93 -12.77
CA GLU A 11 -5.50 -23.77 -11.88
C GLU A 11 -6.68 -22.81 -12.13
N ILE A 12 -6.98 -22.52 -13.40
CA ILE A 12 -8.11 -21.67 -13.78
C ILE A 12 -9.44 -22.31 -13.36
N ASP A 13 -9.66 -23.59 -13.64
CA ASP A 13 -10.88 -24.32 -13.27
C ASP A 13 -11.07 -24.33 -11.76
N SER A 14 -9.99 -24.48 -10.97
CA SER A 14 -10.07 -24.43 -9.50
C SER A 14 -10.60 -23.11 -8.93
N HIS A 15 -10.47 -22.01 -9.69
CA HIS A 15 -11.04 -20.72 -9.31
C HIS A 15 -12.50 -20.59 -9.73
N ILE A 16 -12.86 -21.07 -10.92
CA ILE A 16 -14.21 -20.93 -11.51
C ILE A 16 -15.19 -21.93 -10.90
N ASP A 17 -14.77 -23.19 -10.72
CA ASP A 17 -15.59 -24.27 -10.15
C ASP A 17 -15.55 -24.29 -8.62
N SER A 18 -15.04 -23.22 -8.01
CA SER A 18 -14.97 -23.10 -6.57
C SER A 18 -16.34 -22.81 -5.95
N VAL A 19 -16.58 -23.37 -4.76
CA VAL A 19 -17.74 -23.03 -3.93
C VAL A 19 -17.81 -21.52 -3.64
N GLU A 20 -16.65 -20.85 -3.55
CA GLU A 20 -16.60 -19.39 -3.37
C GLU A 20 -17.17 -18.65 -4.58
N TYR A 21 -16.81 -19.05 -5.81
CA TYR A 21 -17.32 -18.45 -7.03
C TYR A 21 -18.83 -18.65 -7.17
N GLU A 22 -19.30 -19.89 -6.97
CA GLU A 22 -20.73 -20.23 -7.04
C GLU A 22 -21.55 -19.42 -6.03
N GLN A 23 -21.09 -19.32 -4.77
CA GLN A 23 -21.79 -18.57 -3.73
C GLN A 23 -21.82 -17.05 -4.00
N LYS A 24 -20.80 -16.50 -4.67
CA LYS A 24 -20.70 -15.05 -4.93
C LYS A 24 -21.41 -14.61 -6.20
N PHE A 25 -21.29 -15.38 -7.28
CA PHE A 25 -21.71 -14.96 -8.62
C PHE A 25 -22.75 -15.90 -9.23
N GLY A 26 -22.80 -17.17 -8.80
CA GLY A 26 -23.58 -18.21 -9.45
C GLY A 26 -23.27 -18.28 -10.95
N ASN A 27 -24.30 -18.58 -11.76
CA ASN A 27 -24.12 -18.84 -13.19
C ASN A 27 -24.59 -17.70 -14.11
N ASN A 28 -25.23 -16.65 -13.55
CA ASN A 28 -25.92 -15.63 -14.34
C ASN A 28 -25.47 -14.19 -14.03
N VAL A 29 -24.37 -14.01 -13.27
CA VAL A 29 -23.84 -12.70 -12.90
C VAL A 29 -22.40 -12.58 -13.38
N VAL A 30 -22.08 -11.45 -14.02
CA VAL A 30 -20.69 -11.13 -14.39
C VAL A 30 -19.89 -10.81 -13.12
N PRO A 31 -18.72 -11.45 -12.90
CA PRO A 31 -17.92 -11.21 -11.71
C PRO A 31 -17.56 -9.74 -11.51
N TYR A 32 -17.61 -9.31 -10.26
CA TYR A 32 -17.28 -7.95 -9.83
C TYR A 32 -16.35 -7.95 -8.60
N TYR A 33 -15.77 -6.80 -8.29
CA TYR A 33 -14.85 -6.69 -7.16
C TYR A 33 -15.57 -6.83 -5.81
N THR A 34 -15.24 -7.90 -5.07
CA THR A 34 -15.80 -8.16 -3.72
C THR A 34 -14.85 -7.80 -2.58
N GLY A 35 -13.58 -7.52 -2.88
CA GLY A 35 -12.53 -7.27 -1.87
C GLY A 35 -12.67 -5.98 -1.06
N PHE A 36 -13.73 -5.19 -1.28
CA PHE A 36 -14.05 -3.98 -0.51
C PHE A 36 -15.08 -4.24 0.59
N GLU A 37 -15.70 -5.40 0.60
CA GLU A 37 -16.67 -5.79 1.61
C GLU A 37 -15.97 -6.56 2.74
N VAL A 38 -16.35 -6.28 3.98
CA VAL A 38 -15.86 -7.03 5.14
C VAL A 38 -17.04 -7.82 5.70
N GLY A 39 -17.03 -9.13 5.45
CA GLY A 39 -18.02 -10.07 5.98
C GLY A 39 -17.51 -10.86 7.18
N THR A 40 -18.39 -11.65 7.78
CA THR A 40 -18.04 -12.55 8.89
C THR A 40 -16.96 -13.55 8.46
N GLY A 41 -15.86 -13.63 9.21
CA GLY A 41 -14.72 -14.49 8.90
C GLY A 41 -13.68 -13.89 7.93
N ALA A 42 -13.93 -12.71 7.35
CA ALA A 42 -12.98 -12.06 6.45
C ALA A 42 -11.83 -11.38 7.21
N ARG A 43 -10.61 -11.46 6.65
CA ARG A 43 -9.46 -10.71 7.17
C ARG A 43 -9.50 -9.27 6.64
N THR A 44 -9.50 -8.29 7.55
CA THR A 44 -9.40 -6.85 7.23
C THR A 44 -8.14 -6.48 6.44
N VAL A 45 -7.12 -7.34 6.46
CA VAL A 45 -5.90 -7.21 5.66
C VAL A 45 -6.20 -7.25 4.15
N GLY A 46 -7.19 -8.05 3.73
CA GLY A 46 -7.61 -8.16 2.32
C GLY A 46 -8.15 -6.84 1.78
N PHE A 47 -8.98 -6.16 2.57
CA PHE A 47 -9.53 -4.84 2.25
C PHE A 47 -8.43 -3.82 1.92
N ASN A 48 -7.41 -3.72 2.78
CA ASN A 48 -6.29 -2.81 2.57
C ASN A 48 -5.47 -3.17 1.31
N ARG A 49 -5.24 -4.46 1.07
CA ARG A 49 -4.50 -4.94 -0.12
C ARG A 49 -5.27 -4.68 -1.41
N MET A 50 -6.60 -4.67 -1.36
CA MET A 50 -7.43 -4.38 -2.53
C MET A 50 -7.17 -2.99 -3.10
N PHE A 51 -6.93 -1.98 -2.25
CA PHE A 51 -6.54 -0.62 -2.70
C PHE A 51 -5.15 -0.55 -3.36
N ARG A 52 -4.30 -1.57 -3.23
CA ARG A 52 -3.04 -1.65 -4.00
C ARG A 52 -3.27 -2.26 -5.39
N LEU A 53 -4.25 -3.14 -5.53
CA LEU A 53 -4.60 -3.79 -6.79
C LEU A 53 -5.49 -2.87 -7.66
N TYR A 54 -6.55 -2.33 -7.08
CA TYR A 54 -7.51 -1.46 -7.74
C TYR A 54 -7.27 0.01 -7.39
N ARG A 55 -7.05 0.86 -8.41
CA ARG A 55 -6.79 2.30 -8.24
C ARG A 55 -7.91 3.18 -8.82
N GLY A 56 -9.11 2.64 -8.99
CA GLY A 56 -10.24 3.32 -9.61
C GLY A 56 -10.38 3.01 -11.10
N TYR A 57 -11.44 3.54 -11.71
CA TYR A 57 -11.85 3.22 -13.08
C TYR A 57 -10.82 3.62 -14.16
N ALA A 58 -10.05 4.67 -13.93
CA ALA A 58 -8.99 5.12 -14.83
C ALA A 58 -7.64 4.44 -14.53
N SER A 59 -7.65 3.14 -14.24
CA SER A 59 -6.44 2.38 -13.95
C SER A 59 -6.45 1.02 -14.66
N SER A 60 -5.27 0.54 -15.06
CA SER A 60 -5.10 -0.80 -15.63
C SER A 60 -4.00 -1.57 -14.92
N ASP A 61 -3.99 -2.88 -15.09
CA ASP A 61 -2.96 -3.78 -14.60
C ASP A 61 -1.55 -3.34 -15.04
N ARG A 62 -1.42 -2.82 -16.27
CA ARG A 62 -0.15 -2.34 -16.87
C ARG A 62 0.12 -0.84 -16.69
N GLY A 63 -0.93 -0.02 -16.71
CA GLY A 63 -0.85 1.45 -16.72
C GLY A 63 -0.91 2.10 -15.34
N SER A 64 -1.26 1.33 -14.31
CA SER A 64 -1.29 1.81 -12.93
C SER A 64 0.10 1.87 -12.29
N VAL A 65 0.17 2.52 -11.14
CA VAL A 65 1.43 2.73 -10.41
C VAL A 65 1.99 1.38 -9.95
N GLY A 66 3.25 1.09 -10.33
CA GLY A 66 3.91 -0.21 -10.15
C GLY A 66 4.08 -1.00 -11.45
N GLY A 67 3.40 -0.59 -12.53
CA GLY A 67 3.53 -1.21 -13.85
C GLY A 67 3.27 -2.72 -13.81
N LYS A 68 4.10 -3.49 -14.52
CA LYS A 68 4.02 -4.96 -14.61
C LYS A 68 4.59 -5.70 -13.39
N THR A 69 5.09 -4.99 -12.38
CA THR A 69 5.72 -5.64 -11.23
C THR A 69 4.65 -6.19 -10.27
N PRO A 70 4.92 -7.33 -9.63
CA PRO A 70 3.98 -7.91 -8.68
C PRO A 70 3.82 -7.00 -7.46
N ARG A 71 2.57 -6.64 -7.14
CA ARG A 71 2.27 -5.55 -6.19
C ARG A 71 2.29 -5.97 -4.73
N LEU A 72 1.95 -7.23 -4.45
CA LEU A 72 1.68 -7.71 -3.10
C LEU A 72 2.69 -8.73 -2.54
N ILE A 73 3.72 -9.15 -3.30
CA ILE A 73 4.66 -10.21 -2.86
C ILE A 73 5.20 -9.96 -1.46
N GLY A 74 5.73 -8.75 -1.20
CA GLY A 74 6.34 -8.43 0.09
C GLY A 74 5.34 -8.37 1.25
N GLU A 75 4.08 -8.04 0.99
CA GLU A 75 3.02 -7.95 2.01
C GLU A 75 2.38 -9.31 2.27
N LEU A 76 2.19 -10.11 1.22
CA LEU A 76 1.69 -11.48 1.32
C LEU A 76 2.71 -12.36 2.05
N GLY A 77 3.98 -12.33 1.63
CA GLY A 77 5.03 -13.14 2.25
C GLY A 77 5.29 -12.82 3.72
N ARG A 78 4.95 -11.62 4.18
CA ARG A 78 5.07 -11.21 5.59
C ARG A 78 3.73 -11.20 6.34
N ASN A 79 2.65 -11.57 5.67
CA ASN A 79 1.27 -11.40 6.14
C ASN A 79 0.98 -10.00 6.74
N GLN A 80 1.51 -8.95 6.10
CA GLN A 80 1.39 -7.57 6.56
C GLN A 80 0.24 -6.82 5.88
N VAL A 81 -0.25 -5.79 6.57
CA VAL A 81 -1.26 -4.85 6.08
C VAL A 81 -0.62 -3.86 5.12
N ALA A 82 -1.32 -3.64 3.99
CA ALA A 82 -1.02 -2.60 3.02
C ALA A 82 -1.45 -1.22 3.54
N THR A 83 -0.67 -0.17 3.26
CA THR A 83 -1.15 1.20 3.48
C THR A 83 -2.14 1.57 2.39
N ILE A 84 -3.33 2.06 2.77
CA ILE A 84 -4.27 2.64 1.81
C ILE A 84 -3.76 4.01 1.39
N VAL A 85 -3.52 4.17 0.09
CA VAL A 85 -3.07 5.42 -0.52
C VAL A 85 -4.09 5.84 -1.56
N ARG A 86 -4.41 7.14 -1.59
CA ARG A 86 -5.32 7.69 -2.60
C ARG A 86 -4.79 7.42 -4.02
N PRO A 87 -5.67 7.10 -4.99
CA PRO A 87 -5.29 7.06 -6.41
C PRO A 87 -4.72 8.41 -6.87
N SER A 88 -3.82 8.38 -7.86
CA SER A 88 -3.26 9.61 -8.45
C SER A 88 -4.36 10.41 -9.14
N ASP A 89 -4.49 11.68 -8.76
CA ASP A 89 -5.36 12.65 -9.43
C ASP A 89 -4.68 13.20 -10.68
N GLY A 90 -5.44 13.39 -11.77
CA GLY A 90 -4.93 13.86 -13.06
C GLY A 90 -4.33 15.28 -13.05
N GLY A 91 -4.39 15.99 -11.93
CA GLY A 91 -3.87 17.36 -11.76
C GLY A 91 -2.46 17.45 -11.17
N GLY A 92 -1.82 16.33 -10.84
CA GLY A 92 -0.49 16.30 -10.23
C GLY A 92 0.53 15.51 -11.03
N SER A 93 1.77 16.01 -11.12
CA SER A 93 2.96 15.24 -11.56
C SER A 93 3.31 14.07 -10.61
N TRP A 94 2.35 13.59 -9.82
CA TRP A 94 2.54 12.76 -8.64
C TRP A 94 1.95 11.37 -8.88
N LYS A 95 2.82 10.40 -9.15
CA LYS A 95 2.45 8.98 -9.18
C LYS A 95 2.42 8.47 -7.74
N HIS A 96 1.23 8.37 -7.14
CA HIS A 96 1.04 7.74 -5.82
C HIS A 96 1.44 6.26 -5.87
N GLY A 97 2.72 6.00 -5.62
CA GLY A 97 3.31 4.66 -5.63
C GLY A 97 4.71 4.60 -6.22
N ALA A 98 5.49 5.68 -6.15
CA ALA A 98 6.87 5.47 -5.72
C ALA A 98 6.77 4.71 -4.40
N ALA A 99 6.88 3.38 -4.47
CA ALA A 99 6.87 2.54 -3.30
C ALA A 99 7.87 3.16 -2.33
N ILE A 100 7.41 3.50 -1.13
CA ILE A 100 8.35 3.84 -0.07
C ILE A 100 9.38 2.72 -0.06
N PRO A 101 10.67 3.04 -0.25
CA PRO A 101 11.69 2.01 -0.41
C PRO A 101 11.66 1.01 0.76
N GLN A 102 11.95 -0.26 0.49
CA GLN A 102 11.92 -1.30 1.53
C GLN A 102 12.95 -1.06 2.65
N ASP A 103 14.01 -0.31 2.35
CA ASP A 103 15.05 0.17 3.25
C ASP A 103 14.68 1.48 3.98
N ALA A 104 13.46 2.00 3.80
CA ALA A 104 12.96 3.13 4.58
C ALA A 104 12.59 2.73 6.02
N ALA A 105 12.25 3.71 6.87
CA ALA A 105 11.99 3.46 8.28
C ALA A 105 10.96 2.33 8.51
N PRO A 106 11.24 1.40 9.43
CA PRO A 106 10.43 0.20 9.65
C PRO A 106 9.04 0.57 10.16
N ARG A 107 8.06 -0.31 9.88
CA ARG A 107 6.68 -0.13 10.36
C ARG A 107 6.55 -0.16 11.87
N LYS A 108 7.46 -0.87 12.56
CA LYS A 108 7.51 -0.91 14.02
C LYS A 108 8.65 -0.08 14.55
N ALA A 109 8.39 0.73 15.55
CA ALA A 109 9.45 1.37 16.31
C ALA A 109 10.04 0.33 17.28
N LEU A 110 11.30 -0.06 17.05
CA LEU A 110 12.04 -0.93 17.95
C LEU A 110 12.85 -0.04 18.89
N GLY A 111 12.48 -0.03 20.18
CA GLY A 111 13.03 0.87 21.19
C GLY A 111 12.05 1.98 21.54
N GLY A 112 11.87 2.21 22.85
CA GLY A 112 11.04 3.30 23.36
C GLY A 112 11.65 4.66 23.02
N THR A 113 10.81 5.68 22.94
CA THR A 113 11.27 7.07 22.90
C THR A 113 11.55 7.55 24.33
N PRO A 114 12.49 8.48 24.53
CA PRO A 114 12.63 9.16 25.82
C PRO A 114 11.49 10.15 26.10
N GLU A 115 10.43 10.14 25.29
CA GLU A 115 9.32 11.10 25.35
C GLU A 115 8.15 10.50 26.15
N GLU A 116 7.38 11.36 26.82
CA GLU A 116 6.42 11.00 27.85
C GLU A 116 5.28 10.10 27.34
N SER A 117 4.79 10.35 26.14
CA SER A 117 3.72 9.58 25.51
C SER A 117 4.18 8.18 25.13
N GLY A 118 5.48 7.98 24.86
CA GLY A 118 6.04 6.73 24.33
C GLY A 118 5.52 6.33 22.95
N ARG A 119 4.61 7.12 22.34
CA ARG A 119 3.95 6.81 21.08
C ARG A 119 4.80 7.24 19.90
N MET A 120 4.98 6.32 18.96
CA MET A 120 5.69 6.55 17.71
C MET A 120 4.74 6.51 16.54
N TYR A 121 4.99 7.38 15.57
CA TYR A 121 4.26 7.45 14.32
C TYR A 121 5.23 7.32 13.16
N ARG A 122 4.87 6.48 12.20
CA ARG A 122 5.54 6.39 10.91
C ARG A 122 4.85 7.30 9.92
N ILE A 123 5.61 8.24 9.36
CA ILE A 123 5.16 9.18 8.33
C ILE A 123 5.78 8.75 7.01
N GLU A 124 4.95 8.48 6.01
CA GLU A 124 5.39 8.27 4.62
C GLU A 124 5.30 9.59 3.86
N VAL A 125 6.40 9.98 3.21
CA VAL A 125 6.54 11.26 2.53
C VAL A 125 7.08 11.06 1.12
N VAL A 126 6.56 11.84 0.18
CA VAL A 126 7.11 11.97 -1.17
C VAL A 126 7.39 13.42 -1.53
N GLY A 127 8.16 13.65 -2.58
CA GLY A 127 8.38 14.99 -3.11
C GLY A 127 9.37 15.84 -2.33
N ILE A 128 10.12 15.25 -1.39
CA ILE A 128 11.23 15.95 -0.76
C ILE A 128 12.32 16.08 -1.83
N LEU A 129 12.28 17.18 -2.57
CA LEU A 129 13.24 17.54 -3.60
C LEU A 129 13.78 18.91 -3.22
N GLN A 130 14.97 18.91 -2.62
CA GLN A 130 15.70 20.16 -2.44
C GLN A 130 16.54 20.42 -3.70
N PRO A 131 16.35 21.56 -4.40
CA PRO A 131 17.32 21.99 -5.38
C PRO A 131 18.63 22.36 -4.65
N GLY A 132 19.77 21.81 -5.10
CA GLY A 132 21.08 22.08 -4.52
C GLY A 132 21.76 20.87 -3.89
N TYR A 133 22.80 21.15 -3.09
CA TYR A 133 23.59 20.15 -2.37
C TYR A 133 23.20 20.13 -0.88
N PRO A 134 23.05 18.95 -0.24
CA PRO A 134 23.16 17.62 -0.82
C PRO A 134 21.95 17.25 -1.67
N LYS A 135 22.21 16.70 -2.87
CA LYS A 135 21.16 16.25 -3.78
C LYS A 135 20.40 15.09 -3.14
N VAL A 136 19.13 15.29 -2.82
CA VAL A 136 18.25 14.22 -2.33
C VAL A 136 18.09 13.19 -3.44
N ARG A 137 18.69 12.00 -3.26
CA ARG A 137 18.69 10.92 -4.27
C ARG A 137 17.33 10.25 -4.46
N ARG A 138 16.45 10.33 -3.47
CA ARG A 138 15.12 9.69 -3.49
C ARG A 138 14.05 10.67 -3.04
N SER A 139 13.07 10.90 -3.91
CA SER A 139 11.94 11.76 -3.59
C SER A 139 10.95 11.12 -2.61
N ALA A 140 11.03 9.82 -2.34
CA ALA A 140 10.12 9.05 -1.48
C ALA A 140 10.86 8.45 -0.27
N THR A 141 10.33 8.62 0.95
CA THR A 141 10.90 8.06 2.19
C THR A 141 9.86 7.86 3.29
N ALA A 142 10.20 7.10 4.33
CA ALA A 142 9.43 7.02 5.57
C ALA A 142 10.31 7.36 6.77
N ILE A 143 9.71 8.02 7.76
CA ILE A 143 10.39 8.53 8.96
C ILE A 143 9.56 8.15 10.18
N LEU A 144 10.22 7.69 11.25
CA LEU A 144 9.61 7.50 12.56
C LEU A 144 9.73 8.78 13.38
N VAL A 145 8.62 9.22 13.96
CA VAL A 145 8.51 10.47 14.69
C VAL A 145 7.73 10.23 15.98
N PRO A 146 8.27 10.61 17.14
CA PRO A 146 7.51 10.64 18.38
C PRO A 146 6.30 11.56 18.29
N TYR A 147 5.27 11.27 19.09
CA TYR A 147 4.01 12.04 19.08
C TYR A 147 4.24 13.55 19.32
N GLU A 148 5.11 13.89 20.26
CA GLU A 148 5.35 15.26 20.71
C GLU A 148 6.08 16.08 19.62
N ARG A 149 6.86 15.42 18.77
CA ARG A 149 7.56 16.03 17.64
C ARG A 149 6.79 15.97 16.32
N LEU A 150 5.63 15.33 16.30
CA LEU A 150 4.86 15.09 15.07
C LEU A 150 4.48 16.41 14.38
N SER A 151 3.97 17.38 15.13
CA SER A 151 3.58 18.70 14.60
C SER A 151 4.78 19.46 14.00
N GLN A 152 5.90 19.51 14.72
CA GLN A 152 7.13 20.16 14.24
C GLN A 152 7.63 19.49 12.95
N LYS A 153 7.61 18.15 12.91
CA LYS A 153 8.07 17.41 11.73
C LYS A 153 7.16 17.61 10.54
N TYR A 154 5.85 17.70 10.76
CA TYR A 154 4.87 18.00 9.71
C TYR A 154 5.18 19.33 9.03
N GLN A 155 5.41 20.38 9.82
CA GLN A 155 5.76 21.71 9.31
C GLN A 155 7.10 21.69 8.55
N GLU A 156 8.10 20.96 9.06
CA GLU A 156 9.39 20.81 8.37
C GLU A 156 9.24 20.15 7.00
N ILE A 157 8.45 19.07 6.91
CA ILE A 157 8.18 18.37 5.66
C ILE A 157 7.53 19.30 4.64
N VAL A 158 6.50 20.03 5.05
CA VAL A 158 5.77 20.98 4.18
C VAL A 158 6.70 22.11 3.71
N LYS A 159 7.51 22.68 4.61
CA LYS A 159 8.50 23.72 4.25
C LYS A 159 9.53 23.24 3.24
N LYS A 160 9.90 21.96 3.27
CA LYS A 160 10.80 21.32 2.29
C LYS A 160 10.11 20.93 0.98
N GLY A 161 8.83 21.27 0.81
CA GLY A 161 8.02 20.91 -0.37
C GLY A 161 7.58 19.45 -0.40
N GLY A 162 7.79 18.70 0.68
CA GLY A 162 7.35 17.31 0.80
C GLY A 162 5.85 17.20 0.98
N ARG A 163 5.27 16.14 0.43
CA ARG A 163 3.86 15.76 0.56
C ARG A 163 3.75 14.49 1.40
N ILE A 164 2.90 14.54 2.41
CA ILE A 164 2.65 13.40 3.30
C ILE A 164 1.60 12.50 2.66
N ILE A 165 1.92 11.21 2.56
CA ILE A 165 1.05 10.19 1.99
C ILE A 165 0.22 9.52 3.07
N SER A 166 0.87 9.11 4.16
CA SER A 166 0.24 8.38 5.23
C SER A 166 0.93 8.66 6.57
N VAL A 167 0.16 8.56 7.63
CA VAL A 167 0.63 8.61 9.01
C VAL A 167 -0.01 7.43 9.73
N THR A 168 0.81 6.51 10.24
CA THR A 168 0.35 5.31 10.96
C THR A 168 1.09 5.19 12.27
N PRO A 169 0.45 4.71 13.36
CA PRO A 169 1.18 4.35 14.57
C PRO A 169 2.21 3.26 14.23
N ALA A 170 3.39 3.34 14.85
CA ALA A 170 4.50 2.42 14.66
C ALA A 170 4.65 1.46 15.85
#